data_AF-A0A2A5WL16-F1
#
_entry.id   AF-A0A2A5WL16-F1
#
_cell.length_a   1.000
_cell.length_b   1.000
_cell.length_c   1.000
_cell.angle_alpha   90.00
_cell.angle_beta   90.00
_cell.angle_gamma   90.00
#
_symmetry.space_group_name_H-M   'P 1'
#
loop_
_entity.id
_entity.type
_entity.pdbx_description
1 polymer ?
#
loop_
_entity_poly.entity_id
_entity_poly.type
_entity_poly.pdbx_seq_one_letter_code
_entity_poly.pdbx_strand_id
1 'polypeptide(L)' 'EQTIRQKLPRGFQRSEFLLEHGAIDMIIPRSEMRDTLARVLAKFTNTQLAS' A
#
# COMPACT_ATOMS: atom_id res chain seq x y z
N GLU A 1 -2.47 22.75 -0.94
CA GLU A 1 -2.05 24.11 -0.52
C GLU A 1 -3.19 25.11 -0.49
N GLN A 2 -4.06 25.19 -1.51
CA GLN A 2 -5.16 26.19 -1.53
C GLN A 2 -6.23 26.00 -0.44
N THR A 3 -6.55 24.76 -0.05
CA THR A 3 -7.56 24.48 0.98
C THR A 3 -7.08 24.79 2.40
N ILE A 4 -5.81 24.50 2.69
CA ILE A 4 -5.20 24.67 4.02
C ILE A 4 -4.29 25.92 4.12
N ARG A 5 -4.10 26.64 3.01
CA ARG A 5 -3.22 27.82 2.84
C ARG A 5 -1.78 27.63 3.37
N GLN A 6 -1.31 26.40 3.39
CA GLN A 6 0.04 26.02 3.80
C GLN A 6 0.69 25.17 2.71
N LYS A 7 2.04 25.17 2.67
CA LYS A 7 2.79 24.30 1.76
C LYS A 7 2.60 22.84 2.16
N LEU A 8 2.35 21.98 1.18
CA LEU A 8 2.21 20.55 1.46
C LEU A 8 3.59 19.94 1.74
N PRO A 9 3.69 18.98 2.68
CA PRO A 9 4.93 18.24 2.89
C PRO A 9 5.47 17.65 1.58
N ARG A 10 6.79 17.53 1.48
CA ARG A 10 7.40 16.88 0.31
C ARG A 10 6.91 15.44 0.23
N GLY A 11 6.44 15.03 -0.95
CA GLY A 11 5.94 13.69 -1.14
C GLY A 11 4.58 13.42 -0.50
N PHE A 12 3.86 14.45 -0.05
CA PHE A 12 2.47 14.33 0.37
C PHE A 12 1.67 13.53 -0.67
N GLN A 13 0.86 12.57 -0.20
CA GLN A 13 0.10 11.60 -1.02
C GLN A 13 0.92 10.60 -1.85
N ARG A 14 2.25 10.59 -1.77
CA ARG A 14 3.03 9.48 -2.32
C ARG A 14 2.91 8.25 -1.43
N SER A 15 3.10 7.08 -2.03
CA SER A 15 3.02 5.80 -1.32
C SER A 15 3.94 5.76 -0.10
N GLU A 16 5.17 6.28 -0.20
CA GLU A 16 6.13 6.32 0.91
C GLU A 16 5.63 7.17 2.07
N PHE A 17 5.07 8.35 1.76
CA PHE A 17 4.48 9.23 2.77
C PHE A 17 3.29 8.57 3.46
N LEU A 18 2.41 7.92 2.69
CA LEU A 18 1.24 7.23 3.23
C LEU A 18 1.63 6.04 4.11
N LEU A 19 2.67 5.30 3.73
CA LEU A 19 3.20 4.18 4.51
C LEU A 19 3.79 4.67 5.85
N GLU A 20 4.61 5.73 5.82
CA GLU A 20 5.20 6.33 7.02
C GLU A 20 4.13 6.80 8.03
N HIS A 21 2.98 7.27 7.54
CA HIS A 21 1.87 7.73 8.38
C HIS A 21 0.85 6.62 8.70
N GLY A 22 1.13 5.37 8.35
CA GLY A 22 0.29 4.21 8.67
C GLY A 22 -1.05 4.15 7.92
N ALA A 23 -1.18 4.89 6.82
CA ALA A 23 -2.40 4.91 6.02
C ALA A 23 -2.49 3.73 5.02
N ILE A 24 -1.36 3.07 4.73
CA ILE A 24 -1.28 1.86 3.90
C ILE A 24 -0.31 0.88 4.56
N ASP A 25 -0.53 -0.43 4.36
CA ASP A 25 0.28 -1.47 5.00
C ASP A 25 1.59 -1.79 4.25
N MET A 26 1.60 -1.68 2.91
CA MET A 26 2.73 -2.11 2.09
C MET A 26 2.83 -1.32 0.77
N ILE A 27 4.05 -1.21 0.25
CA ILE A 27 4.35 -0.76 -1.11
C ILE A 27 5.03 -1.92 -1.83
N ILE A 28 4.49 -2.34 -2.97
CA ILE A 28 4.96 -3.53 -3.69
C ILE A 28 5.26 -3.22 -5.17
N PRO A 29 6.36 -3.75 -5.74
CA PRO A 29 6.61 -3.68 -7.18
C PRO A 29 5.49 -4.35 -7.97
N ARG A 30 5.17 -3.80 -9.15
CA ARG A 30 4.05 -4.29 -9.97
C ARG A 30 4.22 -5.77 -10.38
N SER A 31 5.46 -6.21 -10.59
CA SER A 31 5.82 -7.60 -10.92
C SER A 31 5.47 -8.60 -9.82
N GLU A 32 5.50 -8.17 -8.55
CA GLU A 32 5.22 -9.02 -7.39
C GLU A 32 3.76 -8.96 -6.92
N MET A 33 2.95 -8.11 -7.55
CA MET A 33 1.59 -7.81 -7.11
C MET A 33 0.67 -9.02 -7.19
N ARG A 34 0.79 -9.84 -8.25
CA ARG A 34 -0.03 -11.04 -8.41
C ARG A 34 0.17 -12.00 -7.23
N ASP A 35 1.42 -12.29 -6.91
CA ASP A 35 1.76 -13.27 -5.88
C ASP A 35 1.43 -12.73 -4.48
N THR A 36 1.63 -11.43 -4.26
CA THR A 36 1.26 -10.78 -3.00
C THR A 36 -0.25 -10.83 -2.77
N LEU A 37 -1.06 -10.48 -3.78
CA LEU A 37 -2.52 -10.55 -3.69
C LEU A 37 -3.00 -11.99 -3.44
N ALA A 38 -2.42 -12.97 -4.15
CA ALA A 38 -2.75 -14.38 -3.94
C ALA A 38 -2.50 -14.81 -2.48
N ARG A 39 -1.34 -14.46 -1.90
CA ARG A 39 -1.01 -14.78 -0.50
C ARG A 39 -1.93 -14.09 0.51
N VAL A 40 -2.22 -12.80 0.31
CA VAL A 40 -3.06 -12.02 1.23
C VAL A 40 -4.50 -12.55 1.22
N LEU A 41 -5.06 -12.74 0.02
CA LEU A 41 -6.42 -13.27 -0.11
C LEU A 41 -6.52 -14.68 0.48
N ALA A 42 -5.57 -15.56 0.18
CA ALA A 42 -5.54 -16.92 0.73
C ALA A 42 -5.60 -16.95 2.27
N LYS A 43 -4.90 -16.01 2.94
CA LYS A 43 -4.96 -15.87 4.41
C LYS A 43 -6.35 -15.44 4.88
N PHE A 44 -6.98 -14.47 4.20
CA PHE A 44 -8.30 -13.97 4.58
C PHE A 44 -9.45 -14.93 4.22
N THR A 45 -9.27 -15.79 3.22
CA THR A 45 -10.29 -16.75 2.78
C THR A 45 -10.01 -18.18 3.26
N ASN A 46 -9.02 -18.37 4.14
CA ASN A 46 -8.57 -19.67 4.62
C ASN A 46 -8.35 -20.69 3.49
N THR A 47 -7.77 -20.23 2.39
CA THR A 47 -7.52 -21.03 1.19
C THR A 47 -6.06 -21.46 1.18
N GLN A 48 -5.80 -22.75 0.97
CA GLN A 48 -4.44 -23.25 0.77
C GLN A 48 -3.99 -22.92 -0.66
N LEU A 49 -2.89 -22.18 -0.81
CA LEU A 49 -2.27 -22.01 -2.13
C LEU A 49 -1.62 -23.34 -2.54
N ALA A 50 -1.81 -23.72 -3.80
CA ALA A 50 -1.08 -24.84 -4.39
C ALA A 50 0.44 -24.53 -4.37
N SER A 51 1.23 -25.54 -4.02
CA SER A 51 2.69 -25.51 -3.99
C SER A 51 3.29 -25.47 -5.39
#